data_AF-A0A7C4T226-F1
#
_entry.id   AF-A0A7C4T226-F1
#
_cell.length_a   1.000
_cell.length_b   1.000
_cell.length_c   1.000
_cell.angle_alpha   90.00
_cell.angle_beta   90.00
_cell.angle_gamma   90.00
#
_symmetry.space_group_name_H-M   'P 1'
#
loop_
_entity.id
_entity.type
_entity.pdbx_description
1 polymer ?
#
loop_
_entity_poly.entity_id
_entity_poly.type
_entity_poly.pdbx_seq_one_letter_code
_entity_poly.pdbx_strand_id
1 'polypeptide(L)'
;MHIVWDSIPENSNWTWFTDIKADTFVSPEMNDKWKNFKNSTWMSFWYKSGDGDTVYAHPLVLSKGHRIKWGSTKVIPLGNKYWTFVKVKFSELTYEDWGKDKAPFDLNGNEGRCFEIGLRVGSKPIAKKVELWIDNVKITNYEPFE
;
A
#
# COMPACT_ATOMS: atom_id res chain seq x y z
N MET A 1 14.51 4.51 2.20
CA MET A 1 14.43 3.13 2.75
C MET A 1 14.91 2.14 1.69
N HIS A 2 15.76 1.19 2.07
CA HIS A 2 16.23 0.10 1.20
C HIS A 2 15.84 -1.23 1.85
N ILE A 3 15.17 -2.10 1.11
CA ILE A 3 14.62 -3.35 1.61
C ILE A 3 15.16 -4.47 0.73
N VAL A 4 15.70 -5.50 1.38
CA VAL A 4 16.29 -6.67 0.71
C VAL A 4 15.66 -7.93 1.30
N TRP A 5 15.35 -8.91 0.44
CA TRP A 5 14.93 -10.23 0.86
C TRP A 5 15.67 -11.32 0.08
N ASP A 6 16.59 -12.02 0.75
CA ASP A 6 17.52 -12.98 0.15
C ASP A 6 17.03 -14.45 0.21
N SER A 7 15.77 -14.70 0.57
CA SER A 7 15.25 -16.08 0.77
C SER A 7 13.74 -16.19 0.56
N ILE A 8 13.28 -15.95 -0.68
CA ILE A 8 11.85 -16.09 -1.01
C ILE A 8 11.50 -17.58 -1.12
N PRO A 9 10.49 -18.09 -0.37
CA PRO A 9 10.06 -19.47 -0.47
C PRO A 9 9.68 -19.85 -1.90
N GLU A 10 10.19 -20.98 -2.37
CA GLU A 10 9.81 -21.53 -3.67
C GLU A 10 8.31 -21.90 -3.64
N ASN A 11 7.57 -21.61 -4.73
CA ASN A 11 6.14 -21.95 -4.94
C ASN A 11 5.08 -21.13 -4.19
N SER A 12 5.42 -20.01 -3.57
CA SER A 12 4.40 -19.09 -3.04
C SER A 12 3.86 -18.14 -4.13
N ASN A 13 2.57 -18.26 -4.46
CA ASN A 13 1.88 -17.26 -5.27
C ASN A 13 1.55 -16.04 -4.40
N TRP A 14 2.10 -14.89 -4.74
CA TRP A 14 1.82 -13.60 -4.10
C TRP A 14 2.16 -13.52 -2.60
N THR A 15 3.45 -13.49 -2.30
CA THR A 15 3.94 -13.44 -0.91
C THR A 15 4.03 -12.02 -0.41
N TRP A 16 3.64 -11.81 0.85
CA TRP A 16 3.86 -10.55 1.53
C TRP A 16 5.35 -10.34 1.78
N PHE A 17 5.90 -9.24 1.27
CA PHE A 17 7.30 -8.88 1.47
C PHE A 17 7.44 -7.91 2.63
N THR A 18 6.73 -6.79 2.58
CA THR A 18 6.64 -5.82 3.68
C THR A 18 5.50 -4.85 3.39
N ASP A 19 5.34 -3.81 4.19
CA ASP A 19 4.32 -2.79 3.98
C ASP A 19 4.79 -1.39 4.36
N ILE A 20 4.17 -0.39 3.72
CA ILE A 20 4.23 1.00 4.13
C ILE A 20 2.90 1.32 4.80
N LYS A 21 2.92 1.60 6.09
CA LYS A 21 1.71 1.94 6.87
C LYS A 21 1.74 3.39 7.32
N ALA A 22 0.63 4.08 7.07
CA ALA A 22 0.33 5.38 7.62
C ALA A 22 -0.81 5.24 8.63
N ASP A 23 -0.45 5.02 9.89
CA ASP A 23 -1.39 4.92 11.01
C ASP A 23 -1.65 6.32 11.61
N THR A 24 -2.37 7.15 10.85
CA THR A 24 -2.34 8.61 11.03
C THR A 24 -3.59 9.18 11.69
N PHE A 25 -4.68 8.41 11.84
CA PHE A 25 -5.98 8.96 12.27
C PHE A 25 -6.60 8.27 13.50
N VAL A 26 -5.82 7.53 14.29
CA VAL A 26 -6.33 6.74 15.43
C VAL A 26 -6.83 7.60 16.61
N SER A 27 -6.27 8.80 16.81
CA SER A 27 -6.64 9.69 17.92
C SER A 27 -7.99 10.39 17.69
N PRO A 28 -8.85 10.54 18.73
CA PRO A 28 -10.09 11.31 18.65
C PRO A 28 -9.91 12.76 18.17
N GLU A 29 -8.77 13.38 18.47
CA GLU A 29 -8.44 14.76 18.08
C GLU A 29 -8.21 14.92 16.57
N MET A 30 -8.02 13.81 15.85
CA MET A 30 -7.77 13.79 14.41
C MET A 30 -9.07 13.71 13.59
N ASN A 31 -10.25 13.79 14.22
CA ASN A 31 -11.52 13.55 13.54
C ASN A 31 -11.83 14.60 12.45
N ASP A 32 -11.51 15.87 12.68
CA ASP A 32 -11.69 16.91 11.67
C ASP A 32 -10.65 16.83 10.55
N LYS A 33 -9.42 16.42 10.88
CA LYS A 33 -8.39 16.11 9.86
C LYS A 33 -8.80 14.90 9.03
N TRP A 34 -9.40 13.89 9.65
CA TRP A 34 -9.92 12.71 8.97
C TRP A 34 -10.94 13.11 7.90
N LYS A 35 -11.93 13.95 8.23
CA LYS A 35 -12.94 14.45 7.26
C LYS A 35 -12.29 15.04 6.00
N ASN A 36 -11.21 15.80 6.15
CA ASN A 36 -10.50 16.42 5.03
C ASN A 36 -9.64 15.43 4.23
N PHE A 37 -9.19 14.35 4.85
CA PHE A 37 -8.40 13.31 4.19
C PHE A 37 -9.29 12.30 3.48
N LYS A 38 -10.35 11.72 4.09
CA LYS A 38 -11.23 10.64 3.54
C LYS A 38 -11.11 10.37 2.02
N ASN A 39 -11.96 11.01 1.22
CA ASN A 39 -12.04 10.81 -0.24
C ASN A 39 -10.94 11.56 -1.01
N SER A 40 -10.19 12.41 -0.32
CA SER A 40 -9.09 13.17 -0.89
C SER A 40 -7.74 12.55 -0.55
N THR A 41 -7.70 11.35 0.05
CA THR A 41 -6.45 10.76 0.53
C THR A 41 -5.66 10.23 -0.63
N TRP A 42 -4.46 10.78 -0.76
CA TRP A 42 -3.43 10.28 -1.63
C TRP A 42 -2.28 9.73 -0.80
N MET A 43 -1.66 8.67 -1.29
CA MET A 43 -0.31 8.29 -0.89
C MET A 43 0.60 8.32 -2.10
N SER A 44 1.78 8.90 -1.95
CA SER A 44 2.82 8.86 -2.96
C SER A 44 4.16 8.46 -2.37
N PHE A 45 5.02 7.93 -3.24
CA PHE A 45 6.37 7.54 -2.93
C PHE A 45 7.18 7.42 -4.21
N TRP A 46 8.48 7.62 -4.09
CA TRP A 46 9.44 7.24 -5.11
C TRP A 46 9.87 5.80 -4.88
N TYR A 47 10.06 5.03 -5.93
CA TYR A 47 10.64 3.69 -5.83
C TYR A 47 11.70 3.44 -6.90
N LYS A 48 12.56 2.47 -6.62
CA LYS A 48 13.46 1.84 -7.58
C LYS A 48 13.56 0.36 -7.21
N SER A 49 13.63 -0.53 -8.18
CA SER A 49 13.67 -1.99 -7.98
C SER A 49 14.96 -2.59 -8.52
N GLY A 50 15.31 -3.77 -8.00
CA GLY A 50 16.40 -4.60 -8.51
C GLY A 50 16.10 -5.22 -9.88
N ASP A 51 17.13 -5.81 -10.48
CA ASP A 51 17.05 -6.41 -11.81
C ASP A 51 16.24 -7.72 -11.80
N GLY A 52 15.11 -7.73 -12.51
CA GLY A 52 14.29 -8.94 -12.68
C GLY A 52 13.32 -9.21 -11.53
N ASP A 53 13.16 -8.25 -10.61
CA ASP A 53 12.24 -8.34 -9.49
C ASP A 53 10.77 -8.18 -9.91
N THR A 54 9.90 -8.93 -9.26
CA THR A 54 8.44 -8.88 -9.47
C THR A 54 7.75 -8.38 -8.20
N VAL A 55 8.07 -7.15 -7.80
CA VAL A 55 7.39 -6.49 -6.67
C VAL A 55 6.14 -5.76 -7.16
N TYR A 56 5.08 -5.80 -6.36
CA TYR A 56 3.83 -5.13 -6.60
C TYR A 56 3.42 -4.35 -5.35
N ALA A 57 3.01 -3.10 -5.53
CA ALA A 57 2.30 -2.34 -4.53
C ALA A 57 0.81 -2.70 -4.57
N HIS A 58 0.28 -3.08 -3.41
CA HIS A 58 -1.11 -3.44 -3.20
C HIS A 58 -1.69 -2.45 -2.19
N PRO A 59 -2.48 -1.46 -2.63
CA PRO A 59 -3.11 -0.54 -1.70
C PRO A 59 -4.15 -1.23 -0.83
N LEU A 60 -4.16 -0.92 0.46
CA LEU A 60 -5.16 -1.37 1.42
C LEU A 60 -5.64 -0.23 2.31
N VAL A 61 -6.88 -0.35 2.77
CA VAL A 61 -7.43 0.47 3.84
C VAL A 61 -7.81 -0.46 4.99
N LEU A 62 -7.46 -0.05 6.21
CA LEU A 62 -7.71 -0.84 7.41
C LEU A 62 -8.61 -0.05 8.35
N SER A 63 -9.56 -0.75 8.97
CA SER A 63 -10.39 -0.19 10.02
C SER A 63 -9.58 0.13 11.27
N LYS A 64 -10.16 0.89 12.21
CA LYS A 64 -9.62 1.03 13.57
C LYS A 64 -9.29 -0.33 14.17
N GLY A 65 -8.08 -0.48 14.72
CA GLY A 65 -7.59 -1.73 15.30
C GLY A 65 -7.38 -2.87 14.30
N HIS A 66 -7.40 -2.58 13.00
CA HIS A 66 -7.09 -3.52 11.90
C HIS A 66 -7.99 -4.76 11.83
N ARG A 67 -9.21 -4.65 12.36
CA ARG A 67 -10.20 -5.75 12.41
C ARG A 67 -10.76 -6.11 11.04
N ILE A 68 -11.06 -5.08 10.25
CA ILE A 68 -11.52 -5.18 8.86
C ILE A 68 -10.40 -4.63 7.98
N LYS A 69 -10.15 -5.30 6.86
CA LYS A 69 -9.14 -4.92 5.87
C LYS A 69 -9.74 -4.97 4.49
N TRP A 70 -9.50 -3.93 3.72
CA TRP A 70 -9.97 -3.82 2.35
C TRP A 70 -8.76 -3.70 1.43
N GLY A 71 -8.51 -4.74 0.63
CA GLY A 71 -7.42 -4.75 -0.34
C GLY A 71 -7.92 -4.30 -1.70
N SER A 72 -7.18 -3.45 -2.41
CA SER A 72 -7.57 -3.05 -3.75
C SER A 72 -7.60 -4.25 -4.69
N THR A 73 -8.57 -4.31 -5.62
CA THR A 73 -8.60 -5.36 -6.65
C THR A 73 -7.47 -5.22 -7.66
N LYS A 74 -6.88 -4.02 -7.77
CA LYS A 74 -5.73 -3.74 -8.63
C LYS A 74 -4.46 -3.57 -7.81
N VAL A 75 -3.38 -4.08 -8.36
CA VAL A 75 -2.02 -3.96 -7.84
C VAL A 75 -1.16 -3.20 -8.85
N ILE A 76 -0.15 -2.49 -8.36
CA ILE A 76 0.73 -1.62 -9.15
C ILE A 76 2.10 -2.30 -9.26
N PRO A 77 2.57 -2.67 -10.46
CA PRO A 77 3.88 -3.28 -10.63
C PRO A 77 5.00 -2.26 -10.31
N LEU A 78 5.96 -2.68 -9.50
CA LEU A 78 7.16 -1.92 -9.12
C LEU A 78 8.39 -2.58 -9.75
N GLY A 79 8.54 -2.46 -11.07
CA GLY A 79 9.57 -3.17 -11.85
C GLY A 79 10.66 -2.28 -12.46
N ASN A 80 10.70 -0.98 -12.13
CA ASN A 80 11.63 -0.05 -12.76
C ASN A 80 12.97 0.05 -12.02
N LYS A 81 14.08 -0.04 -12.77
CA LYS A 81 15.46 0.11 -12.26
C LYS A 81 15.85 1.57 -12.03
N TYR A 82 15.04 2.51 -12.50
CA TYR A 82 15.19 3.95 -12.27
C TYR A 82 14.19 4.43 -11.22
N TRP A 83 14.56 5.51 -10.53
CA TRP A 83 13.65 6.20 -9.62
C TRP A 83 12.39 6.60 -10.35
N THR A 84 11.27 6.07 -9.90
CA THR A 84 9.95 6.24 -10.50
C THR A 84 8.99 6.70 -9.42
N PHE A 85 8.19 7.71 -9.74
CA PHE A 85 7.17 8.20 -8.83
C PHE A 85 5.89 7.39 -8.95
N VAL A 86 5.29 7.05 -7.81
CA VAL A 86 3.99 6.42 -7.71
C VAL A 86 3.10 7.29 -6.84
N LYS A 87 1.86 7.47 -7.27
CA LYS A 87 0.79 8.07 -6.48
C LYS A 87 -0.48 7.26 -6.59
N VAL A 88 -1.22 7.18 -5.49
CA VAL A 88 -2.43 6.38 -5.36
C VAL A 88 -3.48 7.22 -4.66
N LYS A 89 -4.67 7.36 -5.26
CA LYS A 89 -5.83 7.94 -4.59
C LYS A 89 -6.75 6.83 -4.11
N PHE A 90 -6.93 6.72 -2.80
CA PHE A 90 -7.64 5.59 -2.21
C PHE A 90 -9.14 5.58 -2.55
N SER A 91 -9.74 6.72 -2.85
CA SER A 91 -11.16 6.82 -3.22
C SER A 91 -11.47 6.32 -4.63
N GLU A 92 -10.47 6.21 -5.50
CA GLU A 92 -10.64 5.79 -6.91
C GLU A 92 -10.43 4.28 -7.09
N LEU A 93 -10.08 3.57 -6.03
CA LEU A 93 -9.84 2.15 -6.05
C LEU A 93 -11.12 1.36 -5.77
N THR A 94 -11.24 0.22 -6.43
CA THR A 94 -12.19 -0.83 -6.04
C THR A 94 -11.52 -1.76 -5.04
N TYR A 95 -12.26 -2.21 -4.03
CA TYR A 95 -11.75 -3.03 -2.95
C TYR A 95 -12.51 -4.34 -2.82
N GLU A 96 -11.77 -5.36 -2.38
CA GLU A 96 -12.27 -6.62 -1.88
C GLU A 96 -12.06 -6.71 -0.37
N ASP A 97 -12.89 -7.50 0.29
CA ASP A 97 -12.76 -7.79 1.71
C ASP A 97 -11.66 -8.84 1.95
N TRP A 98 -10.66 -8.45 2.73
CA TRP A 98 -9.48 -9.24 3.09
C TRP A 98 -9.37 -9.45 4.61
N GLY A 99 -10.32 -8.90 5.37
CA GLY A 99 -10.32 -8.91 6.83
C GLY A 99 -10.85 -10.22 7.41
N LYS A 100 -10.62 -10.42 8.71
CA LYS A 100 -11.31 -11.49 9.46
C LYS A 100 -12.79 -11.12 9.65
N ASP A 101 -13.01 -9.87 10.06
CA ASP A 101 -14.34 -9.28 10.15
C ASP A 101 -14.68 -8.69 8.78
N LYS A 102 -15.93 -8.89 8.33
CA LYS A 102 -16.36 -8.50 6.98
C LYS A 102 -17.30 -7.30 6.99
N ALA A 103 -17.06 -6.34 6.10
CA ALA A 103 -17.98 -5.23 5.86
C ALA A 103 -17.74 -4.60 4.48
N PRO A 104 -18.79 -4.09 3.81
CA PRO A 104 -18.60 -3.29 2.59
C PRO A 104 -17.69 -2.10 2.88
N PHE A 105 -16.71 -1.86 2.01
CA PHE A 105 -15.89 -0.66 2.11
C PHE A 105 -16.69 0.56 1.66
N ASP A 106 -16.61 1.61 2.47
CA ASP A 106 -17.17 2.92 2.16
C ASP A 106 -16.35 3.95 2.94
N LEU A 107 -15.59 4.80 2.25
CA LEU A 107 -14.81 5.88 2.86
C LEU A 107 -15.69 6.93 3.55
N ASN A 108 -16.97 7.02 3.19
CA ASN A 108 -17.90 7.99 3.77
C ASN A 108 -18.47 7.49 5.11
N GLY A 109 -18.90 6.23 5.16
CA GLY A 109 -19.54 5.59 6.33
C GLY A 109 -18.60 4.78 7.23
N ASN A 110 -17.52 4.20 6.72
CA ASN A 110 -16.56 3.42 7.50
C ASN A 110 -15.38 4.29 7.96
N GLU A 111 -14.92 4.05 9.19
CA GLU A 111 -13.68 4.64 9.69
C GLU A 111 -12.47 3.84 9.20
N GLY A 112 -12.07 4.04 7.94
CA GLY A 112 -10.71 3.73 7.51
C GLY A 112 -9.75 4.58 8.33
N ARG A 113 -8.86 3.98 9.12
CA ARG A 113 -7.97 4.74 10.03
C ARG A 113 -6.49 4.55 9.71
N CYS A 114 -6.15 3.49 8.99
CA CYS A 114 -4.81 3.24 8.49
C CYS A 114 -4.86 3.02 6.97
N PHE A 115 -3.99 3.73 6.26
CA PHE A 115 -3.75 3.56 4.83
C PHE A 115 -2.43 2.81 4.65
N GLU A 116 -2.47 1.77 3.84
CA GLU A 116 -1.36 0.84 3.70
C GLU A 116 -1.05 0.59 2.23
N ILE A 117 0.23 0.50 1.90
CA ILE A 117 0.69 -0.08 0.65
C ILE A 117 1.42 -1.36 1.01
N GLY A 118 0.75 -2.49 0.82
CA GLY A 118 1.34 -3.81 0.91
C GLY A 118 2.29 -4.03 -0.25
N LEU A 119 3.51 -4.46 0.03
CA LEU A 119 4.48 -4.81 -1.00
C LEU A 119 4.50 -6.33 -1.11
N ARG A 120 4.13 -6.82 -2.29
CA ARG A 120 3.97 -8.25 -2.56
C ARG A 120 4.92 -8.69 -3.65
N VAL A 121 5.45 -9.90 -3.53
CA VAL A 121 6.30 -10.50 -4.57
C VAL A 121 5.48 -11.51 -5.37
N GLY A 122 5.57 -11.43 -6.70
CA GLY A 122 4.93 -12.35 -7.63
C GLY A 122 5.56 -13.74 -7.63
N SER A 123 4.91 -14.69 -8.32
CA SER A 123 5.26 -16.12 -8.31
C SER A 123 6.59 -16.50 -9.00
N LYS A 124 7.40 -15.52 -9.44
CA LYS A 124 8.65 -15.76 -10.17
C LYS A 124 9.75 -14.77 -9.75
N PRO A 125 10.29 -14.83 -8.52
CA PRO A 125 11.59 -14.23 -8.28
C PRO A 125 12.62 -15.01 -9.13
N ILE A 126 13.08 -14.42 -10.24
CA ILE A 126 14.10 -15.05 -11.09
C ILE A 126 15.44 -15.11 -10.32
N ALA A 127 15.67 -14.13 -9.46
CA ALA A 127 16.72 -14.13 -8.46
C ALA A 127 16.14 -14.55 -7.11
N LYS A 128 16.88 -15.35 -6.33
CA LYS A 128 16.56 -15.65 -4.92
C LYS A 128 16.66 -14.42 -4.00
N LYS A 129 16.71 -13.23 -4.58
CA LYS A 129 16.88 -11.94 -3.95
C LYS A 129 15.91 -10.95 -4.57
N VAL A 130 15.20 -10.20 -3.74
CA VAL A 130 14.42 -9.02 -4.15
C VAL A 130 14.99 -7.78 -3.49
N GLU A 131 15.16 -6.71 -4.26
CA GLU A 131 15.64 -5.42 -3.78
C GLU A 131 14.67 -4.31 -4.17
N LEU A 132 14.32 -3.48 -3.19
CA LEU A 132 13.45 -2.34 -3.39
C LEU A 132 13.96 -1.15 -2.59
N TRP A 133 14.15 -0.03 -3.28
CA TRP A 133 14.35 1.27 -2.68
C TRP A 133 13.03 2.04 -2.72
N ILE A 134 12.70 2.68 -1.61
CA ILE A 134 11.53 3.53 -1.46
C ILE A 134 11.97 4.83 -0.80
N ASP A 135 11.53 5.96 -1.31
CA ASP A 135 11.84 7.26 -0.73
C ASP A 135 10.66 8.22 -0.80
N ASN A 136 10.72 9.30 -0.02
CA ASN A 136 9.74 10.39 -0.03
C ASN A 136 8.28 9.91 0.07
N VAL A 137 8.02 8.96 0.98
CA VAL A 137 6.67 8.50 1.29
C VAL A 137 5.87 9.66 1.89
N LYS A 138 4.76 10.02 1.26
CA LYS A 138 3.89 11.12 1.69
C LYS A 138 2.44 10.67 1.69
N ILE A 139 1.69 11.12 2.69
CA ILE A 139 0.23 11.09 2.71
C ILE A 139 -0.29 12.52 2.59
N THR A 140 -1.15 12.79 1.62
CA THR A 140 -1.67 14.13 1.34
C THR A 140 -3.17 14.09 1.12
N ASN A 141 -3.82 15.24 1.31
CA ASN A 141 -5.23 15.46 0.98
C ASN A 141 -5.42 16.22 -0.35
N TYR A 142 -4.34 16.34 -1.12
CA TYR A 142 -4.30 16.90 -2.47
C TYR A 142 -3.43 16.01 -3.35
N GLU A 143 -3.62 16.11 -4.67
CA GLU A 143 -2.87 15.29 -5.62
C GLU A 143 -1.36 15.57 -5.55
N PRO A 144 -0.53 14.55 -5.30
CA PRO A 144 0.92 14.70 -5.29
C PRO A 144 1.48 15.00 -6.67
N PHE A 145 2.49 15.88 -6.70
CA PHE A 145 3.35 16.17 -7.84
C PHE A 145 4.74 15.55 -7.63
N GLU A 146 5.40 15.25 -8.76
CA GLU A 146 6.79 14.75 -8.81
C GLU A 146 7.80 15.79 -8.32
#